data_AF-A0A2V9H7R3-F1
#
_entry.id   AF-A0A2V9H7R3-F1
#
_cell.length_a   1.000
_cell.length_b   1.000
_cell.length_c   1.000
_cell.angle_alpha   90.00
_cell.angle_beta   90.00
_cell.angle_gamma   90.00
#
_symmetry.space_group_name_H-M   'P 1'
#
loop_
_entity.id
_entity.type
_entity.pdbx_description
1 polymer ?
#
loop_
_entity_poly.entity_id
_entity_poly.type
_entity_poly.pdbx_seq_one_letter_code
_entity_poly.pdbx_strand_id
1 'polypeptide(L)'
;MRPIYLEEIARRFPRITVLGAHCGNPEYEWAAEIARWNPNVFFDLSGSTLTKMHGRLAEFQKIFWWSATEWHSAEWSVKTPNNDPNAFIKIVFGSDTDLNEIESVANQYHAMFDACDVPERTRQMIMGGTLSKMLGLPD
;
A
#
# COMPACT_ATOMS: atom_id res chain seq x y z
N MET A 1 10.26 -11.61 -0.64
CA MET A 1 9.32 -12.66 -0.16
C MET A 1 8.22 -12.81 -1.19
N ARG A 2 7.78 -14.03 -1.51
CA ARG A 2 6.67 -14.23 -2.47
C ARG A 2 5.35 -13.84 -1.77
N PRO A 3 4.61 -12.84 -2.26
CA PRO A 3 3.46 -12.29 -1.54
C PRO A 3 2.30 -13.30 -1.40
N ILE A 4 2.25 -14.34 -2.24
CA ILE A 4 1.22 -15.40 -2.18
C ILE A 4 1.10 -16.09 -0.82
N TYR A 5 2.15 -16.13 -0.01
CA TYR A 5 2.04 -16.71 1.33
C TYR A 5 1.26 -15.81 2.31
N LEU A 6 1.21 -14.50 2.06
CA LEU A 6 0.38 -13.58 2.85
C LEU A 6 -1.11 -13.78 2.57
N GLU A 7 -1.48 -14.20 1.35
CA GLU A 7 -2.86 -14.58 1.01
C GLU A 7 -3.37 -15.67 1.95
N GLU A 8 -2.60 -16.75 2.09
CA GLU A 8 -2.98 -17.89 2.93
C GLU A 8 -3.18 -17.47 4.39
N ILE A 9 -2.26 -16.65 4.92
CA ILE A 9 -2.36 -16.10 6.29
C ILE A 9 -3.61 -15.23 6.42
N ALA A 10 -3.83 -14.30 5.50
CA ALA A 10 -4.94 -13.36 5.56
C ALA A 10 -6.31 -14.06 5.51
N ARG A 11 -6.45 -15.09 4.67
CA ARG A 11 -7.69 -15.86 4.56
C ARG A 11 -7.92 -16.77 5.77
N ARG A 12 -6.87 -17.40 6.31
CA ARG A 12 -6.99 -18.32 7.45
C ARG A 12 -7.18 -17.59 8.78
N PHE A 13 -6.64 -16.37 8.88
CA PHE A 13 -6.71 -15.55 10.08
C PHE A 13 -7.27 -14.15 9.77
N PRO A 14 -8.56 -14.03 9.41
CA PRO A 14 -9.15 -12.79 8.90
C PRO A 14 -9.21 -11.64 9.91
N ARG A 15 -8.89 -11.90 11.19
CA ARG A 15 -8.84 -10.89 12.25
C ARG A 15 -7.44 -10.31 12.48
N ILE A 16 -6.41 -10.90 11.89
CA ILE A 16 -5.03 -10.38 11.99
C ILE A 16 -4.83 -9.37 10.87
N THR A 17 -4.30 -8.19 11.21
CA THR A 17 -3.79 -7.26 10.20
C THR A 17 -2.42 -7.74 9.75
N VAL A 18 -2.25 -7.92 8.44
CA VAL A 18 -1.00 -8.35 7.82
C VAL A 18 -0.37 -7.14 7.15
N LEU A 19 0.84 -6.78 7.59
CA LEU A 19 1.67 -5.76 6.96
C LEU A 19 2.88 -6.43 6.30
N GLY A 20 2.90 -6.44 4.97
CA GLY A 20 4.02 -6.97 4.19
C GLY A 20 5.05 -5.89 3.87
N ALA A 21 6.33 -6.20 4.09
CA ALA A 21 7.41 -5.30 3.70
C ALA A 21 7.67 -5.32 2.18
N HIS A 22 8.08 -4.16 1.66
CA HIS A 22 8.60 -3.97 0.30
C HIS A 22 7.62 -4.32 -0.84
N CYS A 23 6.32 -4.40 -0.56
CA CYS A 23 5.26 -4.69 -1.54
C CYS A 23 5.58 -5.88 -2.47
N GLY A 24 6.13 -6.95 -1.90
CA GLY A 24 6.41 -8.17 -2.66
C GLY A 24 7.55 -8.07 -3.67
N ASN A 25 8.38 -7.02 -3.65
CA ASN A 25 9.52 -6.84 -4.56
C ASN A 25 10.23 -8.18 -4.88
N PRO A 26 10.25 -8.63 -6.16
CA PRO A 26 9.81 -7.94 -7.38
C PRO A 26 8.35 -8.18 -7.84
N GLU A 27 7.56 -9.00 -7.16
CA GLU A 27 6.20 -9.44 -7.53
C GLU A 27 5.10 -8.42 -7.14
N TYR A 28 5.25 -7.15 -7.52
CA TYR A 28 4.37 -6.05 -7.06
C TYR A 28 2.89 -6.23 -7.42
N GLU A 29 2.60 -6.69 -8.64
CA GLU A 29 1.21 -6.93 -9.09
C GLU A 29 0.51 -8.00 -8.25
N TRP A 30 1.22 -9.06 -7.86
CA TRP A 30 0.69 -10.08 -6.96
C TRP A 30 0.43 -9.51 -5.57
N ALA A 31 1.35 -8.71 -5.02
CA ALA A 31 1.14 -8.06 -3.73
C ALA A 31 -0.09 -7.14 -3.74
N ALA A 32 -0.24 -6.35 -4.81
CA ALA A 32 -1.37 -5.45 -4.99
C ALA A 32 -2.70 -6.21 -5.11
N GLU A 33 -2.77 -7.27 -5.92
CA GLU A 33 -3.97 -8.11 -6.04
C GLU A 33 -4.34 -8.79 -4.72
N ILE A 34 -3.36 -9.27 -3.97
CA ILE A 34 -3.60 -9.86 -2.63
C ILE A 34 -4.14 -8.80 -1.67
N ALA A 35 -3.57 -7.59 -1.65
CA ALA A 35 -4.11 -6.49 -0.85
C ALA A 35 -5.53 -6.07 -1.29
N ARG A 36 -5.82 -6.13 -2.59
CA ARG A 36 -7.13 -5.81 -3.16
C ARG A 36 -8.21 -6.79 -2.69
N TRP A 37 -7.90 -8.09 -2.67
CA TRP A 37 -8.84 -9.13 -2.24
C TRP A 37 -8.99 -9.21 -0.72
N ASN A 38 -7.95 -8.88 0.04
CA ASN A 38 -7.94 -9.05 1.49
C ASN A 38 -8.01 -7.69 2.21
N PRO A 39 -9.09 -7.38 2.94
CA PRO A 39 -9.26 -6.09 3.60
C PRO A 39 -8.18 -5.82 4.66
N ASN A 40 -7.64 -6.88 5.27
CA ASN A 40 -6.66 -6.87 6.35
C ASN A 40 -5.19 -6.93 5.88
N VAL A 41 -4.90 -6.92 4.57
CA VAL A 41 -3.53 -6.92 4.04
C VAL A 41 -3.14 -5.54 3.54
N PHE A 42 -1.93 -5.11 3.93
CA PHE A 42 -1.29 -3.83 3.62
C PHE A 42 0.19 -4.04 3.31
N PHE A 43 0.80 -3.07 2.65
CA PHE A 43 2.23 -3.11 2.35
C PHE A 43 2.93 -1.77 2.57
N ASP A 44 4.22 -1.79 2.90
CA ASP A 44 5.08 -0.64 2.68
C ASP A 44 5.85 -0.76 1.35
N LEU A 45 6.44 0.34 0.91
CA LEU A 45 7.36 0.42 -0.24
C LEU A 45 8.82 0.65 0.19
N SER A 46 9.14 0.33 1.45
CA SER A 46 10.47 0.53 2.04
C SER A 46 11.55 -0.32 1.36
N GLY A 47 12.82 -0.07 1.70
CA GLY A 47 13.96 -0.77 1.14
C GLY A 47 14.20 -0.37 -0.30
N SER A 48 14.39 -1.34 -1.20
CA SER A 48 14.77 -1.06 -2.59
C SER A 48 13.60 -0.79 -3.54
N THR A 49 12.33 -0.84 -3.10
CA THR A 49 11.16 -0.78 -4.00
C THR A 49 11.05 0.54 -4.74
N LEU A 50 11.03 1.67 -4.04
CA LEU A 50 10.97 3.00 -4.65
C LEU A 50 12.26 3.34 -5.42
N THR A 51 13.41 2.99 -4.86
CA THR A 51 14.71 3.13 -5.54
C THR A 51 14.75 2.37 -6.86
N LYS A 52 14.25 1.13 -6.92
CA LYS A 52 14.19 0.33 -8.15
C LYS A 52 13.20 0.89 -9.19
N MET A 53 12.15 1.56 -8.72
CA MET A 53 11.09 2.10 -9.57
C MET A 53 11.27 3.59 -9.91
N HIS A 54 12.34 4.24 -9.45
CA HIS A 54 12.53 5.70 -9.54
C HIS A 54 12.31 6.29 -10.95
N GLY A 55 12.77 5.61 -12.00
CA GLY A 55 12.62 6.06 -13.39
C GLY A 55 11.23 5.82 -14.00
N ARG A 56 10.30 5.21 -13.25
CA ARG A 56 8.99 4.75 -13.74
C ARG A 56 7.94 4.70 -12.64
N LEU A 57 7.97 5.66 -11.72
CA LEU A 57 7.06 5.69 -10.57
C LEU A 57 5.57 5.68 -10.98
N ALA A 58 5.20 6.30 -12.10
CA ALA A 58 3.84 6.26 -12.63
C ALA A 58 3.33 4.82 -12.93
N GLU A 59 4.20 3.83 -13.10
CA GLU A 59 3.80 2.43 -13.25
C GLU A 59 3.07 1.87 -12.02
N PHE A 60 3.20 2.49 -10.85
CA PHE A 60 2.40 2.11 -9.69
C PHE A 60 0.89 2.28 -9.92
N GLN A 61 0.45 3.14 -10.84
CA GLN A 61 -0.97 3.21 -11.24
C GLN A 61 -1.45 1.92 -11.92
N LYS A 62 -0.56 1.18 -12.61
CA LYS A 62 -0.89 -0.13 -13.20
C LYS A 62 -0.93 -1.24 -12.15
N ILE A 63 -0.09 -1.11 -11.12
CA ILE A 63 -0.04 -2.05 -9.99
C ILE A 63 -1.27 -1.87 -9.10
N PHE A 64 -1.60 -0.62 -8.75
CA PHE A 64 -2.76 -0.22 -7.92
C PHE A 64 -3.90 0.32 -8.78
N TRP A 65 -4.29 -0.45 -9.80
CA TRP A 65 -5.18 -0.03 -10.90
C TRP A 65 -6.64 0.21 -10.49
N TRP A 66 -7.08 -0.31 -9.35
CA TRP A 66 -8.50 -0.28 -8.96
C TRP A 66 -8.94 1.04 -8.28
N SER A 67 -8.15 2.11 -8.40
CA SER A 67 -8.54 3.43 -7.91
C SER A 67 -9.69 3.97 -8.77
N ALA A 68 -10.86 4.21 -8.16
CA ALA A 68 -12.02 4.81 -8.83
C ALA A 68 -12.47 4.11 -10.12
N THR A 69 -12.36 2.77 -10.18
CA THR A 69 -12.92 2.01 -11.30
C THR A 69 -14.45 1.99 -11.21
N GLU A 70 -15.14 2.26 -12.34
CA GLU A 70 -16.58 1.99 -12.47
C GLU A 70 -16.90 0.49 -12.40
N TRP A 71 -15.87 -0.36 -12.50
CA TRP A 71 -16.02 -1.80 -12.34
C TRP A 71 -16.44 -2.13 -10.91
N HIS A 72 -17.69 -2.56 -10.79
CA HIS A 72 -18.26 -3.12 -9.58
C HIS A 72 -18.91 -4.45 -9.94
N SER A 73 -18.55 -5.52 -9.24
CA SER A 73 -19.37 -6.73 -9.28
C SER A 73 -20.53 -6.56 -8.30
N ALA A 74 -21.73 -7.03 -8.67
CA ALA A 74 -22.91 -6.91 -7.81
C ALA A 74 -22.75 -7.62 -6.45
N GLU A 75 -21.86 -8.62 -6.39
CA GLU A 75 -21.60 -9.44 -5.19
C GLU A 75 -20.33 -9.02 -4.42
N TRP A 76 -19.44 -8.27 -5.05
CA TRP A 76 -18.14 -7.91 -4.48
C TRP A 76 -17.73 -6.48 -4.84
N SER A 77 -17.69 -5.63 -3.81
CA SER A 77 -17.00 -4.34 -3.83
C SER A 77 -15.64 -4.48 -3.16
N VAL A 78 -14.64 -3.75 -3.67
CA VAL A 78 -13.34 -3.66 -3.00
C VAL A 78 -13.58 -3.08 -1.60
N LYS A 79 -13.32 -3.85 -0.56
CA LYS A 79 -13.39 -3.34 0.81
C LYS A 79 -12.19 -2.43 1.04
N THR A 80 -12.43 -1.13 1.01
CA THR A 80 -11.37 -0.17 1.22
C THR A 80 -11.26 0.24 2.69
N PRO A 81 -10.03 0.26 3.24
CA PRO A 81 -9.76 0.83 4.55
C PRO A 81 -10.25 2.28 4.61
N ASN A 82 -10.76 2.70 5.76
CA ASN A 82 -11.14 4.09 6.03
C ASN A 82 -12.15 4.70 5.03
N ASN A 83 -12.93 3.87 4.33
CA ASN A 83 -13.82 4.30 3.24
C ASN A 83 -13.09 5.15 2.17
N ASP A 84 -11.78 4.92 1.95
CA ASP A 84 -11.03 5.59 0.89
C ASP A 84 -11.11 4.78 -0.41
N PRO A 85 -11.74 5.25 -1.48
CA PRO A 85 -11.85 4.48 -2.72
C PRO A 85 -10.53 4.36 -3.50
N ASN A 86 -9.47 5.08 -3.10
CA ASN A 86 -8.20 5.04 -3.79
C ASN A 86 -7.40 3.76 -3.43
N ALA A 87 -6.89 3.04 -4.42
CA ALA A 87 -6.17 1.77 -4.22
C ALA A 87 -4.90 1.93 -3.38
N PHE A 88 -4.23 3.09 -3.47
CA PHE A 88 -3.00 3.37 -2.74
C PHE A 88 -3.21 3.43 -1.22
N ILE A 89 -4.47 3.46 -0.72
CA ILE A 89 -4.76 3.33 0.72
C ILE A 89 -4.24 2.01 1.33
N LYS A 90 -3.90 1.02 0.49
CA LYS A 90 -3.28 -0.23 0.90
C LYS A 90 -1.79 -0.11 1.21
N ILE A 91 -1.20 1.05 0.96
CA ILE A 91 0.19 1.35 1.28
C ILE A 91 0.27 2.05 2.64
N VAL A 92 1.32 1.75 3.40
CA VAL A 92 1.73 2.50 4.59
C VAL A 92 3.18 2.95 4.41
N PHE A 93 3.55 4.06 5.06
CA PHE A 93 4.94 4.50 5.08
C PHE A 93 5.82 3.52 5.88
N GLY A 94 7.00 3.26 5.32
CA GLY A 94 8.09 2.54 5.95
C GLY A 94 9.40 2.95 5.29
N SER A 95 10.46 3.13 6.08
CA SER A 95 11.75 3.64 5.60
C SER A 95 12.77 2.54 5.31
N ASP A 96 12.86 1.52 6.18
CA ASP A 96 13.91 0.47 6.14
C ASP A 96 15.33 1.07 6.06
N THR A 97 15.57 2.12 6.85
CA THR A 97 16.85 2.81 6.92
C THR A 97 17.04 3.50 8.27
N ASP A 98 18.25 3.96 8.54
CA ASP A 98 18.65 4.77 9.69
C ASP A 98 17.97 6.15 9.69
N LEU A 99 17.96 6.79 10.86
CA LEU A 99 17.24 8.06 11.09
C LEU A 99 17.63 9.18 10.11
N ASN A 100 18.90 9.24 9.70
CA ASN A 100 19.41 10.30 8.82
C ASN A 100 18.92 10.17 7.37
N GLU A 101 18.34 9.03 6.99
CA GLU A 101 17.91 8.75 5.62
C GLU A 101 16.38 8.72 5.47
N ILE A 102 15.64 8.82 6.58
CA ILE A 102 14.16 8.79 6.58
C ILE A 102 13.58 9.88 5.68
N GLU A 103 14.16 11.09 5.71
CA GLU A 103 13.72 12.20 4.85
C GLU A 103 13.88 11.87 3.36
N SER A 104 14.96 11.18 2.98
CA SER A 104 15.19 10.73 1.61
C SER A 104 14.09 9.76 1.16
N VAL A 105 13.73 8.80 2.01
CA VAL A 105 12.66 7.84 1.69
C VAL A 105 11.29 8.54 1.65
N ALA A 106 11.01 9.46 2.57
CA ALA A 106 9.78 10.25 2.53
C ALA A 106 9.65 11.03 1.21
N ASN A 107 10.75 11.64 0.73
CA ASN A 107 10.79 12.31 -0.56
C ASN A 107 10.51 11.35 -1.73
N GLN A 108 10.95 10.08 -1.66
CA GLN A 108 10.60 9.07 -2.66
C GLN A 108 9.10 8.71 -2.65
N TYR A 109 8.47 8.64 -1.48
CA TYR A 109 7.00 8.47 -1.39
C TYR A 109 6.28 9.67 -2.01
N HIS A 110 6.71 10.89 -1.69
CA HIS A 110 6.13 12.10 -2.29
C HIS A 110 6.26 12.12 -3.82
N ALA A 111 7.43 11.78 -4.35
CA ALA A 111 7.62 11.66 -5.80
C ALA A 111 6.71 10.59 -6.42
N MET A 112 6.49 9.47 -5.73
CA MET A 112 5.53 8.44 -6.18
C MET A 112 4.09 8.95 -6.14
N PHE A 113 3.71 9.67 -5.08
CA PHE A 113 2.38 10.26 -4.97
C PHE A 113 2.09 11.24 -6.10
N ASP A 114 3.07 12.07 -6.44
CA ASP A 114 2.96 13.03 -7.54
C ASP A 114 2.89 12.33 -8.90
N ALA A 115 3.74 11.32 -9.13
CA ALA A 115 3.73 10.56 -10.37
C ALA A 115 2.45 9.73 -10.59
N CYS A 116 1.70 9.44 -9.53
CA CYS A 116 0.48 8.63 -9.56
C CYS A 116 -0.81 9.40 -9.28
N ASP A 117 -0.74 10.73 -9.12
CA ASP A 117 -1.88 11.60 -8.76
C ASP A 117 -2.62 11.12 -7.49
N VAL A 118 -1.87 10.66 -6.48
CA VAL A 118 -2.48 10.16 -5.22
C VAL A 118 -3.16 11.32 -4.49
N PRO A 119 -4.46 11.25 -4.14
CA PRO A 119 -5.16 12.33 -3.46
C PRO A 119 -4.60 12.65 -2.08
N GLU A 120 -4.66 13.92 -1.67
CA GLU A 120 -4.10 14.41 -0.41
C GLU A 120 -4.58 13.61 0.82
N ARG A 121 -5.88 13.30 0.88
CA ARG A 121 -6.44 12.45 1.94
C ARG A 121 -5.74 11.09 2.01
N THR A 122 -5.52 10.45 0.87
CA THR A 122 -4.87 9.14 0.80
C THR A 122 -3.39 9.26 1.18
N ARG A 123 -2.69 10.33 0.76
CA ARG A 123 -1.30 10.62 1.17
C ARG A 123 -1.17 10.69 2.69
N GLN A 124 -2.04 11.42 3.38
CA GLN A 124 -2.05 11.54 4.85
C GLN A 124 -2.24 10.17 5.54
N MET A 125 -3.11 9.34 4.97
CA MET A 125 -3.34 7.99 5.48
C MET A 125 -2.11 7.08 5.27
N ILE A 126 -1.42 7.18 4.14
CA ILE A 126 -0.18 6.43 3.88
C ILE A 126 0.93 6.89 4.83
N MET A 127 1.10 8.20 5.02
CA MET A 127 2.19 8.82 5.79
C MET A 127 2.03 8.72 7.32
N GLY A 128 1.06 7.95 7.81
CA GLY A 128 0.94 7.64 9.24
C GLY A 128 -0.48 7.32 9.68
N GLY A 129 -1.49 7.94 9.08
CA GLY A 129 -2.87 7.83 9.53
C GLY A 129 -3.40 6.39 9.60
N THR A 130 -3.00 5.52 8.66
CA THR A 130 -3.43 4.11 8.64
C THR A 130 -2.80 3.33 9.79
N LEU A 131 -1.48 3.47 10.01
CA LEU A 131 -0.78 2.77 11.09
C LEU A 131 -1.21 3.27 12.47
N SER A 132 -1.40 4.59 12.64
CA SER A 132 -1.92 5.14 13.90
C SER A 132 -3.24 4.49 14.30
N LYS A 133 -4.18 4.35 13.35
CA LYS A 133 -5.46 3.67 13.60
C LYS A 133 -5.30 2.18 13.90
N MET A 134 -4.44 1.48 13.17
CA MET A 134 -4.17 0.06 13.42
C MET A 134 -3.59 -0.20 14.81
N LEU A 135 -2.73 0.72 15.27
CA LEU A 135 -2.06 0.64 16.57
C LEU A 135 -2.87 1.24 17.71
N GLY A 136 -4.06 1.81 17.43
CA GLY A 136 -4.90 2.45 18.44
C GLY A 136 -4.27 3.70 19.06
N LEU A 137 -3.45 4.43 18.28
CA LEU A 137 -2.87 5.70 18.71
C LEU A 137 -3.93 6.81 18.65
N PRO A 138 -3.84 7.81 19.54
CA PRO A 138 -4.69 9.00 19.47
C PRO A 138 -4.46 9.77 18.16
N ASP A 139 -5.49 10.50 17.73
CA ASP A 139 -5.42 11.44 16.60
C ASP A 139 -4.49 12.62 16.90
#